data_AF-A0A0J7MSB6-F1
#
_entry.id   AF-A0A0J7MSB6-F1
#
_cell.length_a   1.000
_cell.length_b   1.000
_cell.length_c   1.000
_cell.angle_alpha   90.00
_cell.angle_beta   90.00
_cell.angle_gamma   90.00
#
_symmetry.space_group_name_H-M   'P 1'
#
loop_
_entity.id
_entity.type
_entity.pdbx_description
1 polymer ?
#
loop_
_entity_poly.entity_id
_entity_poly.type
_entity_poly.pdbx_seq_one_letter_code
_entity_poly.pdbx_strand_id
1 'polypeptide(L)'
;MEALVAAQRELHGRIARSYENLRKVGTAKMSVALVKSALVNLESKWLKFEEQHERLLLEFSEEVADDEYSTADFVSTVELAYLEQRAKLMELEQALTEATAGAEQRSMRVETTSSRRVLPRIQLPQFSGKFEDWPSFRDLFLFIVVEEASLSKVEKMHYLKTCVKGDAEQLIRSLPSTDENFERAYIERALRK
;
A
#
# COMPACT_ATOMS: atom_id res chain seq x y z
N MET A 1 -53.13 -0.05 -3.95
CA MET A 1 -52.34 0.07 -2.71
C MET A 1 -51.69 -1.24 -2.25
N GLU A 2 -52.45 -2.28 -1.86
CA GLU A 2 -51.91 -3.47 -1.16
C GLU A 2 -50.73 -4.19 -1.84
N ALA A 3 -50.81 -4.38 -3.16
CA ALA A 3 -49.72 -5.00 -3.93
C ALA A 3 -48.41 -4.20 -3.88
N LEU A 4 -48.50 -2.88 -3.80
CA LEU A 4 -47.35 -1.97 -3.76
C LEU A 4 -46.70 -1.96 -2.38
N VAL A 5 -47.52 -2.00 -1.32
CA VAL A 5 -47.06 -2.17 0.07
C VAL A 5 -46.38 -3.53 0.26
N ALA A 6 -46.94 -4.61 -0.30
CA ALA A 6 -46.34 -5.93 -0.27
C ALA A 6 -44.97 -5.96 -0.99
N ALA A 7 -44.86 -5.29 -2.15
CA ALA A 7 -43.60 -5.16 -2.88
C ALA A 7 -42.53 -4.42 -2.05
N GLN A 8 -42.92 -3.37 -1.33
CA GLN A 8 -42.00 -2.65 -0.44
C GLN A 8 -41.54 -3.48 0.77
N ARG A 9 -42.43 -4.27 1.39
CA ARG A 9 -42.05 -5.21 2.45
C ARG A 9 -41.05 -6.26 1.96
N GLU A 10 -41.22 -6.73 0.72
CA GLU A 10 -40.25 -7.63 0.09
C GLU A 10 -38.89 -6.92 -0.13
N LEU A 11 -38.89 -5.70 -0.67
CA LEU A 11 -37.69 -4.91 -0.88
C LEU A 11 -36.94 -4.66 0.43
N HIS A 12 -37.66 -4.29 1.50
CA HIS A 12 -37.08 -4.16 2.83
C HIS A 12 -36.35 -5.43 3.27
N GLY A 13 -37.01 -6.60 3.18
CA GLY A 13 -36.40 -7.87 3.54
C GLY A 13 -35.18 -8.23 2.68
N ARG A 14 -35.10 -7.76 1.44
CA ARG A 14 -33.93 -7.94 0.57
C ARG A 14 -32.80 -6.97 0.93
N ILE A 15 -33.13 -5.72 1.28
CA ILE A 15 -32.17 -4.71 1.76
C ILE A 15 -31.53 -5.20 3.07
N ALA A 16 -32.35 -5.51 4.08
CA ALA A 16 -31.90 -5.91 5.41
C ALA A 16 -30.98 -7.14 5.43
N ARG A 17 -31.12 -8.05 4.44
CA ARG A 17 -30.31 -9.28 4.33
C ARG A 17 -29.13 -9.14 3.37
N SER A 18 -28.87 -7.96 2.79
CA SER A 18 -27.86 -7.80 1.73
C SER A 18 -26.45 -8.16 2.20
N TYR A 19 -26.04 -7.68 3.38
CA TYR A 19 -24.72 -8.02 3.94
C TYR A 19 -24.62 -9.49 4.33
N GLU A 20 -25.65 -10.05 4.97
CA GLU A 20 -25.64 -11.44 5.40
C GLU A 20 -25.59 -12.41 4.21
N ASN A 21 -26.31 -12.09 3.13
CA ASN A 21 -26.25 -12.86 1.89
C ASN A 21 -24.86 -12.81 1.24
N LEU A 22 -24.18 -11.66 1.29
CA LEU A 22 -22.80 -11.57 0.82
C LEU A 22 -21.86 -12.44 1.67
N ARG A 23 -22.04 -12.46 3.00
CA ARG A 23 -21.22 -13.30 3.90
C ARG A 23 -21.36 -14.80 3.62
N LYS A 24 -22.50 -15.26 3.10
CA LYS A 24 -22.70 -16.68 2.72
C LYS A 24 -21.79 -17.14 1.58
N VAL A 25 -21.21 -16.22 0.80
CA VAL A 25 -20.21 -16.55 -0.24
C VAL A 25 -18.91 -17.08 0.38
N GLY A 26 -18.66 -16.81 1.67
CA GLY A 26 -17.53 -17.28 2.44
C GLY A 26 -16.32 -16.33 2.39
N THR A 27 -15.55 -16.27 3.48
CA THR A 27 -14.42 -15.34 3.65
C THR A 27 -13.32 -15.56 2.60
N ALA A 28 -13.10 -16.80 2.16
CA ALA A 28 -12.08 -17.14 1.16
C ALA A 28 -12.39 -16.61 -0.26
N LYS A 29 -13.66 -16.32 -0.57
CA LYS A 29 -14.10 -15.76 -1.86
C LYS A 29 -14.39 -14.26 -1.78
N MET A 30 -14.27 -13.68 -0.59
CA MET A 30 -14.58 -12.27 -0.37
C MET A 30 -13.51 -11.40 -1.04
N SER A 31 -13.95 -10.50 -1.92
CA SER A 31 -13.07 -9.59 -2.66
C SER A 31 -13.68 -8.20 -2.73
N VAL A 32 -12.82 -7.17 -2.88
CA VAL A 32 -13.25 -5.77 -3.06
C VAL A 32 -14.26 -5.64 -4.20
N ALA A 33 -14.04 -6.33 -5.32
CA ALA A 33 -14.96 -6.30 -6.47
C ALA A 33 -16.34 -6.87 -6.13
N LEU A 34 -16.41 -7.94 -5.34
CA LEU A 34 -17.67 -8.54 -4.91
C LEU A 34 -18.44 -7.61 -3.97
N VAL A 35 -17.75 -6.95 -3.03
CA VAL A 35 -18.34 -5.96 -2.13
C VAL A 35 -18.89 -4.77 -2.92
N LYS A 36 -18.13 -4.24 -3.89
CA LYS A 36 -18.60 -3.17 -4.79
C LYS A 36 -19.84 -3.57 -5.58
N SER A 37 -19.88 -4.79 -6.11
CA SER A 37 -21.06 -5.30 -6.80
C SER A 37 -22.28 -5.40 -5.86
N ALA A 38 -22.05 -5.79 -4.59
CA ALA A 38 -23.11 -5.83 -3.59
C ALA A 38 -23.64 -4.43 -3.24
N LEU A 39 -22.77 -3.42 -3.15
CA LEU A 39 -23.15 -2.02 -2.95
C LEU A 39 -24.04 -1.49 -4.09
N VAL A 40 -23.61 -1.67 -5.35
CA VAL A 40 -24.41 -1.25 -6.52
C VAL A 40 -25.79 -1.92 -6.52
N ASN A 41 -25.84 -3.20 -6.19
CA ASN A 41 -27.11 -3.93 -6.09
C ASN A 41 -27.96 -3.47 -4.89
N LEU A 42 -27.35 -3.03 -3.79
CA LEU A 42 -28.06 -2.46 -2.65
C LEU A 42 -28.68 -1.10 -3.02
N GLU A 43 -27.91 -0.22 -3.66
CA GLU A 43 -28.36 1.08 -4.17
C GLU A 43 -29.51 0.94 -5.16
N SER A 44 -29.43 -0.04 -6.08
CA SER A 44 -30.53 -0.32 -7.02
C SER A 44 -31.83 -0.74 -6.32
N LYS A 45 -31.76 -1.46 -5.19
CA LYS A 45 -32.95 -1.83 -4.41
C LYS A 45 -33.51 -0.64 -3.65
N TRP A 46 -32.65 0.23 -3.12
CA TRP A 46 -33.04 1.46 -2.45
C TRP A 46 -33.77 2.41 -3.40
N LEU A 47 -33.21 2.67 -4.59
CA LEU A 47 -33.86 3.51 -5.62
C LEU A 47 -35.25 2.99 -6.00
N LYS A 48 -35.42 1.68 -6.13
CA LYS A 48 -36.74 1.07 -6.40
C LYS A 48 -37.71 1.26 -5.24
N PHE A 49 -37.23 1.24 -4.01
CA PHE A 49 -38.07 1.49 -2.84
C PHE A 49 -38.54 2.94 -2.81
N GLU A 50 -37.64 3.90 -3.08
CA GLU A 50 -37.97 5.33 -3.17
C GLU A 50 -38.99 5.62 -4.27
N GLU A 51 -38.80 5.06 -5.48
CA GLU A 51 -39.76 5.20 -6.58
C GLU A 51 -41.15 4.65 -6.20
N GLN A 52 -41.19 3.50 -5.54
CA GLN A 52 -42.44 2.91 -5.05
C GLN A 52 -43.09 3.75 -3.95
N HIS A 53 -42.27 4.34 -3.07
CA HIS A 53 -42.76 5.20 -1.99
C HIS A 53 -43.36 6.50 -2.54
N GLU A 54 -42.66 7.14 -3.48
CA GLU A 54 -43.15 8.34 -4.17
C GLU A 54 -44.47 8.06 -4.90
N ARG A 55 -44.57 6.93 -5.62
CA ARG A 55 -45.85 6.51 -6.24
C ARG A 55 -46.96 6.30 -5.23
N LEU A 56 -46.68 5.70 -4.08
CA LEU A 56 -47.66 5.52 -3.01
C LEU A 56 -48.19 6.86 -2.49
N LEU A 57 -47.29 7.83 -2.28
CA LEU A 57 -47.67 9.17 -1.85
C LEU A 57 -48.42 9.96 -2.93
N LEU A 58 -48.12 9.75 -4.22
CA LEU A 58 -48.81 10.45 -5.31
C LEU A 58 -50.17 9.85 -5.64
N GLU A 59 -50.27 8.52 -5.72
CA GLU A 59 -51.47 7.82 -6.19
C GLU A 59 -52.46 7.50 -5.05
N PHE A 60 -51.98 7.45 -3.79
CA PHE A 60 -52.77 6.96 -2.65
C PHE A 60 -52.56 7.76 -1.35
N SER A 61 -52.31 9.07 -1.44
CA SER A 61 -51.99 9.93 -0.28
C SER A 61 -53.01 9.88 0.87
N GLU A 62 -54.31 9.91 0.56
CA GLU A 62 -55.38 9.92 1.57
C GLU A 62 -55.49 8.58 2.31
N GLU A 63 -55.32 7.47 1.59
CA GLU A 63 -55.32 6.12 2.17
C GLU A 63 -54.03 5.84 2.95
N VAL A 64 -52.88 6.34 2.49
CA VAL A 64 -51.59 6.23 3.20
C VAL A 64 -51.59 7.00 4.53
N ALA A 65 -52.28 8.15 4.58
CA ALA A 65 -52.38 8.96 5.80
C ALA A 65 -53.21 8.29 6.91
N ASP A 66 -54.14 7.41 6.56
CA ASP A 66 -54.98 6.65 7.50
C ASP A 66 -54.40 5.25 7.82
N ASP A 67 -53.54 4.71 6.95
CA ASP A 67 -52.97 3.37 7.08
C ASP A 67 -51.74 3.29 8.03
N GLU A 68 -51.56 2.11 8.62
CA GLU A 68 -50.39 1.74 9.44
C GLU A 68 -49.05 2.00 8.71
N TYR A 69 -49.07 2.05 7.38
CA TYR A 69 -47.95 2.42 6.52
C TYR A 69 -47.30 3.77 6.88
N SER A 70 -48.09 4.81 7.20
CA SER A 70 -47.56 6.13 7.56
C SER A 70 -47.36 6.32 9.07
N THR A 71 -48.04 5.52 9.91
CA THR A 71 -47.98 5.65 11.37
C THR A 71 -46.94 4.73 12.03
N ALA A 72 -46.44 3.71 11.33
CA ALA A 72 -45.55 2.69 11.89
C ALA A 72 -44.04 2.87 11.62
N ASP A 73 -43.58 4.07 11.26
CA ASP A 73 -42.14 4.35 11.06
C ASP A 73 -41.46 3.39 10.04
N PHE A 74 -42.27 2.79 9.15
CA PHE A 74 -41.81 1.73 8.25
C PHE A 74 -40.75 2.26 7.29
N VAL A 75 -40.98 3.45 6.71
CA VAL A 75 -40.00 4.10 5.83
C VAL A 75 -38.68 4.35 6.55
N SER A 76 -38.72 4.90 7.77
CA SER A 76 -37.55 5.13 8.62
C SER A 76 -36.83 3.82 8.94
N THR A 77 -37.57 2.74 9.20
CA THR A 77 -36.99 1.40 9.44
C THR A 77 -36.25 0.88 8.21
N VAL A 78 -36.82 1.06 7.02
CA VAL A 78 -36.18 0.65 5.76
C VAL A 78 -34.95 1.51 5.47
N GLU A 79 -35.03 2.82 5.73
CA GLU A 79 -33.90 3.75 5.58
C GLU A 79 -32.74 3.36 6.52
N LEU A 80 -33.03 3.13 7.79
CA LEU A 80 -32.05 2.69 8.77
C LEU A 80 -31.40 1.37 8.34
N ALA A 81 -32.21 0.40 7.90
CA ALA A 81 -31.70 -0.87 7.38
C ALA A 81 -30.81 -0.66 6.16
N TYR A 82 -31.16 0.22 5.22
CA TYR A 82 -30.30 0.55 4.08
C TYR A 82 -28.94 1.13 4.53
N LEU A 83 -28.97 2.14 5.41
CA LEU A 83 -27.77 2.80 5.92
C LEU A 83 -26.85 1.82 6.64
N GLU A 84 -27.40 0.98 7.53
CA GLU A 84 -26.64 -0.04 8.23
C GLU A 84 -25.95 -1.03 7.29
N GLN A 85 -26.68 -1.51 6.28
CA GLN A 85 -26.15 -2.50 5.34
C GLN A 85 -25.09 -1.87 4.43
N ARG A 86 -25.30 -0.62 4.02
CA ARG A 86 -24.32 0.15 3.24
C ARG A 86 -23.04 0.40 4.04
N ALA A 87 -23.17 0.80 5.31
CA ALA A 87 -22.02 1.02 6.21
C ALA A 87 -21.19 -0.26 6.36
N LYS A 88 -21.83 -1.38 6.71
CA LYS A 88 -21.17 -2.69 6.85
C LYS A 88 -20.42 -3.13 5.58
N LEU A 89 -20.97 -2.84 4.41
CA LEU A 89 -20.33 -3.12 3.13
C LEU A 89 -19.12 -2.20 2.87
N MET A 90 -19.23 -0.90 3.16
CA MET A 90 -18.11 0.04 3.00
C MET A 90 -16.96 -0.26 3.96
N GLU A 91 -17.25 -0.59 5.22
CA GLU A 91 -16.24 -1.02 6.19
C GLU A 91 -15.52 -2.29 5.73
N LEU A 92 -16.25 -3.26 5.16
CA LEU A 92 -15.67 -4.47 4.59
C LEU A 92 -14.79 -4.18 3.37
N GLU A 93 -15.21 -3.26 2.49
CA GLU A 93 -14.39 -2.81 1.35
C GLU A 93 -13.07 -2.20 1.81
N GLN A 94 -13.13 -1.31 2.81
CA GLN A 94 -11.96 -0.63 3.36
C GLN A 94 -10.99 -1.64 3.98
N ALA A 95 -11.50 -2.55 4.83
CA ALA A 95 -10.69 -3.59 5.47
C ALA A 95 -9.96 -4.49 4.45
N LEU A 96 -10.63 -4.86 3.34
CA LEU A 96 -10.02 -5.66 2.27
C LEU A 96 -8.94 -4.87 1.50
N THR A 97 -9.17 -3.58 1.28
CA THR A 97 -8.23 -2.70 0.60
C THR A 97 -6.97 -2.47 1.45
N GLU A 98 -7.13 -2.21 2.74
CA GLU A 98 -6.03 -2.04 3.69
C GLU A 98 -5.22 -3.33 3.87
N ALA A 99 -5.87 -4.49 3.90
CA ALA A 99 -5.18 -5.78 3.98
C ALA A 99 -4.30 -6.04 2.74
N THR A 100 -4.77 -5.63 1.56
CA THR A 100 -4.02 -5.76 0.30
C THR A 100 -2.83 -4.80 0.27
N ALA A 101 -3.06 -3.52 0.57
CA ALA A 101 -2.00 -2.51 0.62
C ALA A 101 -0.94 -2.82 1.68
N GLY A 102 -1.34 -3.29 2.87
CA GLY A 102 -0.43 -3.71 3.93
C GLY A 102 0.41 -4.93 3.56
N ALA A 103 -0.12 -5.86 2.76
CA ALA A 103 0.63 -6.99 2.23
C ALA A 103 1.68 -6.55 1.19
N GLU A 104 1.32 -5.63 0.28
CA GLU A 104 2.24 -5.05 -0.71
C GLU A 104 3.38 -4.27 -0.04
N GLN A 105 3.06 -3.43 0.95
CA GLN A 105 4.08 -2.69 1.72
C GLN A 105 4.99 -3.63 2.53
N ARG A 106 4.45 -4.75 3.04
CA ARG A 106 5.26 -5.76 3.75
C ARG A 106 6.15 -6.54 2.80
N SER A 107 5.71 -6.84 1.58
CA SER A 107 6.58 -7.44 0.55
C SER A 107 7.73 -6.51 0.19
N MET A 108 7.45 -5.24 -0.09
CA MET A 108 8.48 -4.23 -0.39
C MET A 108 9.47 -4.01 0.77
N ARG A 109 9.00 -4.09 2.03
CA ARG A 109 9.86 -3.99 3.22
C ARG A 109 10.71 -5.25 3.45
N VAL A 110 10.22 -6.43 3.08
CA VAL A 110 10.99 -7.67 3.13
C VAL A 110 12.02 -7.73 2.00
N GLU A 111 11.70 -7.20 0.82
CA GLU A 111 12.65 -7.06 -0.30
C GLU A 111 13.77 -6.04 0.00
N THR A 112 13.48 -4.96 0.73
CA THR A 112 14.49 -4.00 1.20
C THR A 112 15.32 -4.51 2.39
N THR A 113 14.87 -5.54 3.11
CA THR A 113 15.63 -6.14 4.23
C THR A 113 16.25 -7.51 3.92
N SER A 114 15.89 -8.14 2.80
CA SER A 114 16.42 -9.45 2.37
C SER A 114 17.34 -9.39 1.15
N SER A 115 17.60 -8.19 0.62
CA SER A 115 18.72 -7.94 -0.30
C SER A 115 19.97 -7.45 0.42
N ARG A 116 20.19 -7.89 1.66
CA ARG A 116 21.58 -8.11 2.11
C ARG A 116 22.08 -9.31 1.30
N ARG A 117 22.27 -9.10 -0.01
CA ARG A 117 23.11 -9.97 -0.82
C ARG A 117 24.37 -10.05 0.02
N VAL A 118 24.62 -11.21 0.60
CA VAL A 118 25.96 -11.61 0.95
C VAL A 118 26.64 -11.59 -0.40
N LEU A 119 27.21 -10.43 -0.77
CA LEU A 119 28.05 -10.33 -1.94
C LEU A 119 29.06 -11.47 -1.76
N PRO A 120 29.21 -12.39 -2.73
CA PRO A 120 30.24 -13.41 -2.65
C PRO A 120 31.52 -12.64 -2.38
N ARG A 121 32.19 -12.92 -1.25
CA ARG A 121 33.38 -12.20 -0.76
C ARG A 121 34.27 -11.83 -1.94
N ILE A 122 34.06 -10.63 -2.52
CA ILE A 122 34.88 -10.16 -3.61
C ILE A 122 36.19 -9.92 -2.91
N GLN A 123 37.16 -10.79 -3.21
CA GLN A 123 38.54 -10.63 -2.79
C GLN A 123 39.00 -9.32 -3.43
N LEU A 124 38.78 -8.22 -2.71
CA LEU A 124 39.23 -6.90 -3.11
C LEU A 124 40.74 -7.02 -3.35
N PRO A 125 41.23 -6.67 -4.55
CA PRO A 125 42.65 -6.74 -4.82
C PRO A 125 43.36 -5.82 -3.82
N GLN A 126 44.34 -6.39 -3.10
CA GLN A 126 45.13 -5.63 -2.15
C GLN A 126 46.01 -4.64 -2.91
N PHE A 127 45.86 -3.35 -2.63
CA PHE A 127 46.78 -2.36 -3.16
C PHE A 127 48.06 -2.37 -2.31
N SER A 128 49.16 -2.85 -2.90
CA SER A 128 50.46 -2.97 -2.23
C SER A 128 51.31 -1.70 -2.25
N GLY A 129 50.78 -0.58 -2.75
CA GLY A 129 51.51 0.70 -2.80
C GLY A 129 52.30 0.96 -4.09
N LYS A 130 52.22 0.10 -5.11
CA LYS A 130 52.85 0.33 -6.43
C LYS A 130 52.02 1.31 -7.25
N PHE A 131 52.67 2.32 -7.82
CA PHE A 131 52.00 3.38 -8.60
C PHE A 131 51.34 2.86 -9.89
N GLU A 132 51.89 1.79 -10.48
CA GLU A 132 51.42 1.19 -11.73
C GLU A 132 50.02 0.54 -11.61
N ASP A 133 49.67 0.03 -10.43
CA ASP A 133 48.39 -0.64 -10.16
C ASP A 133 47.29 0.32 -9.68
N TRP A 134 47.62 1.61 -9.46
CA TRP A 134 46.69 2.60 -8.95
C TRP A 134 45.50 2.89 -9.87
N PRO A 135 45.66 3.02 -11.21
CA PRO A 135 44.53 3.27 -12.11
C PRO A 135 43.53 2.12 -12.10
N SER A 136 44.02 0.88 -12.15
CA SER A 136 43.21 -0.34 -12.14
C SER A 136 42.48 -0.54 -10.81
N PHE A 137 43.15 -0.26 -9.69
CA PHE A 137 42.53 -0.28 -8.37
C PHE A 137 41.43 0.78 -8.24
N ARG A 138 41.70 2.00 -8.72
CA ARG A 138 40.76 3.13 -8.66
C ARG A 138 39.49 2.84 -9.48
N ASP A 139 39.64 2.35 -10.70
CA ASP A 139 38.52 2.06 -11.59
C ASP A 139 37.62 0.96 -11.01
N LEU A 140 38.22 -0.11 -10.49
CA LEU A 140 37.50 -1.19 -9.81
C LEU A 140 36.83 -0.72 -8.51
N PHE A 141 37.50 0.14 -7.74
CA PHE A 141 36.93 0.71 -6.51
C PHE A 141 35.75 1.64 -6.81
N LEU A 142 35.82 2.44 -7.89
CA LEU A 142 34.69 3.23 -8.39
C LEU A 142 33.51 2.34 -8.76
N PHE A 143 33.75 1.31 -9.58
CA PHE A 143 32.70 0.40 -10.02
C PHE A 143 32.02 -0.33 -8.86
N ILE A 144 32.80 -0.78 -7.86
CA ILE A 144 32.26 -1.57 -6.74
C ILE A 144 31.67 -0.67 -5.64
N VAL A 145 32.27 0.48 -5.36
CA VAL A 145 32.00 1.26 -4.14
C VAL A 145 31.26 2.57 -4.45
N VAL A 146 31.47 3.18 -5.60
CA VAL A 146 30.78 4.43 -6.00
C VAL A 146 29.45 4.12 -6.67
N GLU A 147 29.38 3.09 -7.53
CA GLU A 147 28.15 2.69 -8.23
C GLU A 147 27.11 2.04 -7.30
N GLU A 148 27.54 1.56 -6.12
CA GLU A 148 26.64 1.00 -5.11
C GLU A 148 26.06 2.12 -4.22
N ALA A 149 24.79 2.43 -4.45
CA ALA A 149 24.03 3.47 -3.74
C ALA A 149 23.57 3.04 -2.33
N SER A 150 23.71 1.76 -1.98
CA SER A 150 23.28 1.22 -0.67
C SER A 150 24.36 1.33 0.41
N LEU A 151 25.62 1.57 0.04
CA LEU A 151 26.73 1.75 0.98
C LEU A 151 26.80 3.19 1.51
N SER A 152 26.82 3.35 2.83
CA SER A 152 27.04 4.66 3.44
C SER A 152 28.47 5.14 3.21
N LYS A 153 28.67 6.46 3.05
CA LYS A 153 30.01 7.07 2.84
C LYS A 153 31.04 6.62 3.88
N VAL A 154 30.60 6.36 5.12
CA VAL A 154 31.44 5.85 6.21
C VAL A 154 31.90 4.41 5.97
N GLU A 155 31.02 3.56 5.44
CA GLU A 155 31.36 2.18 5.07
C GLU A 155 32.33 2.17 3.88
N LYS A 156 32.11 3.04 2.88
CA LYS A 156 33.01 3.21 1.74
C LYS A 156 34.45 3.55 2.19
N MET A 157 34.58 4.42 3.18
CA MET A 157 35.89 4.78 3.78
C MET A 157 36.51 3.62 4.55
N HIS A 158 35.72 2.84 5.29
CA HIS A 158 36.20 1.66 6.00
C HIS A 158 36.71 0.57 5.03
N TYR A 159 36.00 0.37 3.91
CA TYR A 159 36.44 -0.53 2.85
C TYR A 159 37.76 -0.08 2.23
N LEU A 160 37.92 1.22 1.95
CA LEU A 160 39.17 1.77 1.44
C LEU A 160 40.35 1.47 2.38
N LYS A 161 40.18 1.70 3.69
CA LYS A 161 41.21 1.42 4.69
C LYS A 161 41.57 -0.07 4.78
N THR A 162 40.63 -0.96 4.47
CA THR A 162 40.86 -2.43 4.54
C THR A 162 41.53 -2.97 3.27
N CYS A 163 41.38 -2.30 2.13
CA CYS A 163 41.93 -2.74 0.83
C CYS A 163 43.36 -2.27 0.57
N VAL A 164 43.83 -1.25 1.30
CA VAL A 164 45.13 -0.64 1.12
C VAL A 164 46.08 -1.15 2.21
N LYS A 165 47.25 -1.67 1.82
CA LYS A 165 48.28 -2.17 2.74
C LYS A 165 49.65 -1.58 2.41
N GLY A 166 50.52 -1.50 3.43
CA GLY A 166 51.90 -1.06 3.28
C GLY A 166 52.04 0.47 3.28
N ASP A 167 52.91 1.01 2.43
CA ASP A 167 53.27 2.44 2.41
C ASP A 167 52.06 3.36 2.15
N ALA A 168 51.13 2.89 1.32
CA ALA A 168 49.88 3.59 1.03
C ALA A 168 48.90 3.61 2.22
N GLU A 169 48.96 2.64 3.13
CA GLU A 169 48.14 2.63 4.35
C GLU A 169 48.56 3.78 5.28
N GLN A 170 49.86 4.07 5.37
CA GLN A 170 50.37 5.18 6.20
C GLN A 170 49.95 6.55 5.65
N LEU A 171 49.94 6.71 4.32
CA LEU A 171 49.43 7.90 3.64
C LEU A 171 47.94 8.13 3.88
N ILE A 172 47.12 7.07 3.83
CA ILE A 172 45.67 7.16 4.05
C ILE A 172 45.31 7.26 5.53
N ARG A 173 46.14 6.70 6.43
CA ARG A 173 46.00 6.83 7.89
C ARG A 173 46.27 8.26 8.40
N SER A 174 47.11 9.01 7.68
CA SER A 174 47.41 10.43 7.99
C SER A 174 46.34 11.40 7.48
N LEU A 175 45.39 10.95 6.67
CA LEU A 175 44.27 11.78 6.18
C LEU A 175 43.10 11.73 7.18
N PRO A 176 42.65 12.86 7.73
CA PRO A 176 41.52 12.89 8.65
C PRO A 176 40.26 12.38 7.95
N SER A 177 39.51 11.53 8.66
CA SER A 177 38.28 10.88 8.17
C SER A 177 37.12 11.86 8.18
N THR A 178 37.15 12.84 7.27
CA THR A 178 36.12 13.86 7.13
C THR A 178 35.65 13.91 5.68
N ASP A 179 34.33 14.02 5.49
CA ASP A 179 33.57 13.98 4.23
C ASP A 179 34.21 14.85 3.12
N GLU A 180 34.74 16.02 3.48
CA GLU A 180 35.37 16.99 2.56
C GLU A 180 36.77 16.58 2.05
N ASN A 181 37.48 15.67 2.71
CA ASN A 181 38.86 15.35 2.37
C ASN A 181 38.99 14.22 1.33
N PHE A 182 37.95 13.41 1.12
CA PHE A 182 37.96 12.39 0.07
C PHE A 182 37.90 13.02 -1.31
N GLU A 183 37.00 13.98 -1.52
CA GLU A 183 36.94 14.75 -2.77
C GLU A 183 38.20 15.60 -2.97
N ARG A 184 38.72 16.24 -1.91
CA ARG A 184 39.95 17.06 -2.00
C ARG A 184 41.20 16.24 -2.34
N ALA A 185 41.41 15.09 -1.68
CA ALA A 185 42.54 14.21 -1.98
C ALA A 185 42.42 13.54 -3.37
N TYR A 186 41.20 13.32 -3.85
CA TYR A 186 40.91 12.76 -5.17
C TYR A 186 41.12 13.76 -6.31
N ILE A 187 40.77 15.03 -6.09
CA ILE A 187 40.94 16.13 -7.05
C ILE A 187 42.40 16.60 -7.10
N GLU A 188 43.06 16.77 -5.95
CA GLU A 188 44.44 17.30 -5.89
C GLU A 188 45.45 16.36 -6.56
N ARG A 189 45.23 15.03 -6.49
CA ARG A 189 46.08 14.03 -7.14
C ARG A 189 45.72 13.76 -8.61
N ALA A 190 44.51 14.13 -9.06
CA ALA A 190 44.12 14.04 -10.47
C ALA A 190 44.63 15.23 -11.30
N LEU A 191 44.96 16.36 -10.64
CA LEU A 191 45.41 17.60 -11.29
C LEU A 191 46.93 17.83 -11.27
N ARG A 192 47.73 17.06 -10.51
CA ARG A 192 49.19 17.03 -10.70
C ARG A 192 49.56 16.12 -11.86
N LYS A 193 49.34 16.61 -13.08
CA LYS A 193 50.25 16.36 -14.20
C LYS A 193 51.41 17.35 -14.11
#